data_AF-A0A535AAE1-F1
#
_entry.id   AF-A0A535AAE1-F1
#
_cell.length_a   1.000
_cell.length_b   1.000
_cell.length_c   1.000
_cell.angle_alpha   90.00
_cell.angle_beta   90.00
_cell.angle_gamma   90.00
#
_symmetry.space_group_name_H-M   'P 1'
#
loop_
_entity.id
_entity.type
_entity.pdbx_description
1 polymer ?
#
loop_
_entity_poly.entity_id
_entity_poly.type
_entity_poly.pdbx_seq_one_letter_code
_entity_poly.pdbx_strand_id
1 'polypeptide(L)'
;YLAAMGLFGVAPAAMRPAALVMNVVVATAGTWRFASAGVVPWRLLTPLCAASVPAAFVGGAVQLPAKVYAPLLALTLVFGAWRLWAQLERADLRPAPGVRVLLAVGAGFGLLAGLTGIGGGIFLSPTLILAGWETPRRTAGASVTFILANSIAGLLGHLSTAGRVPPGTALLAAVALVGGLYGSWLGARRLPPLAIRRLLAVVLVVAGVKLLLSP
;
A
#
# COMPACT_ATOMS: atom_id res chain seq x y z
N TYR A 1 0.00 0.30 9.46
CA TYR A 1 1.15 0.64 10.33
C TYR A 1 1.78 1.99 10.01
N LEU A 2 1.87 2.48 8.75
CA LEU A 2 2.39 3.85 8.48
C LEU A 2 1.62 4.92 9.25
N ALA A 3 0.29 4.83 9.24
CA ALA A 3 -0.57 5.69 10.05
C ALA A 3 -0.27 5.57 11.55
N ALA A 4 -0.10 4.34 12.07
CA ALA A 4 0.25 4.11 13.46
C ALA A 4 1.63 4.72 13.81
N MET A 5 2.64 4.54 12.97
CA MET A 5 3.96 5.16 13.15
C MET A 5 3.87 6.69 13.15
N GLY A 6 3.05 7.29 12.27
CA GLY A 6 2.78 8.73 12.29
C GLY A 6 2.07 9.17 13.57
N LEU A 7 1.09 8.40 14.06
CA LEU A 7 0.41 8.65 15.33
C LEU A 7 1.36 8.57 16.53
N PHE A 8 2.34 7.67 16.52
CA PHE A 8 3.33 7.53 17.59
C PHE A 8 4.57 8.42 17.40
N GLY A 9 4.60 9.28 16.38
CA GLY A 9 5.69 10.25 16.18
C GLY A 9 7.01 9.62 15.74
N VAL A 10 6.96 8.46 15.06
CA VAL A 10 8.17 7.83 14.49
C VAL A 10 8.74 8.76 13.42
N ALA A 11 10.06 8.98 13.46
CA ALA A 11 10.73 9.86 12.52
C ALA A 11 10.49 9.45 11.05
N PRO A 12 10.18 10.40 10.13
CA PRO A 12 9.94 10.14 8.71
C PRO A 12 10.99 9.23 8.05
N ALA A 13 12.26 9.43 8.37
CA ALA A 13 13.38 8.66 7.85
C ALA A 13 13.33 7.16 8.23
N ALA A 14 12.75 6.83 9.39
CA ALA A 14 12.59 5.45 9.84
C ALA A 14 11.28 4.81 9.35
N MET A 15 10.23 5.61 9.14
CA MET A 15 8.90 5.12 8.77
C MET A 15 8.92 4.33 7.46
N ARG A 16 9.56 4.87 6.42
CA ARG A 16 9.56 4.31 5.07
C ARG A 16 10.24 2.93 4.97
N PRO A 17 11.52 2.75 5.37
CA PRO A 17 12.17 1.44 5.33
C PRO A 17 11.47 0.42 6.22
N ALA A 18 11.01 0.83 7.41
CA ALA A 18 10.23 -0.06 8.27
C ALA A 18 8.94 -0.51 7.58
N ALA A 19 8.22 0.42 6.97
CA ALA A 19 7.00 0.16 6.23
C ALA A 19 7.19 -0.79 5.05
N LEU A 20 8.29 -0.66 4.29
CA LEU A 20 8.62 -1.54 3.17
C LEU A 20 8.85 -2.97 3.66
N VAL A 21 9.62 -3.16 4.73
CA VAL A 21 9.85 -4.49 5.32
C VAL A 21 8.55 -5.11 5.85
N MET A 22 7.76 -4.33 6.60
CA MET A 22 6.46 -4.77 7.11
C MET A 22 5.51 -5.17 5.97
N ASN A 23 5.51 -4.40 4.87
CA ASN A 23 4.76 -4.73 3.66
C ASN A 23 5.21 -6.07 3.09
N VAL A 24 6.52 -6.31 2.94
CA VAL A 24 7.02 -7.57 2.39
C VAL A 24 6.51 -8.76 3.21
N VAL A 25 6.60 -8.70 4.54
CA VAL A 25 6.13 -9.78 5.41
C VAL A 25 4.62 -9.97 5.32
N VAL A 26 3.82 -8.92 5.53
CA VAL A 26 2.36 -9.00 5.56
C VAL A 26 1.78 -9.34 4.18
N ALA A 27 2.31 -8.71 3.13
CA ALA A 27 1.84 -8.91 1.76
C ALA A 27 2.29 -10.26 1.19
N THR A 28 3.38 -10.87 1.67
CA THR A 28 3.72 -12.26 1.30
C THR A 28 2.63 -13.22 1.75
N ALA A 29 2.25 -13.17 3.03
CA ALA A 29 1.17 -14.02 3.56
C ALA A 29 -0.18 -13.75 2.86
N GLY A 30 -0.50 -12.48 2.61
CA GLY A 30 -1.69 -12.11 1.87
C GLY A 30 -1.69 -12.59 0.41
N THR A 31 -0.59 -12.35 -0.32
CA THR A 31 -0.40 -12.78 -1.70
C THR A 31 -0.53 -14.28 -1.82
N TRP A 32 0.13 -15.04 -0.94
CA TRP A 32 0.01 -16.49 -0.92
C TRP A 32 -1.44 -16.94 -0.77
N ARG A 33 -2.19 -16.36 0.20
CA ARG A 33 -3.60 -16.70 0.41
C ARG A 33 -4.49 -16.41 -0.81
N PHE A 34 -4.32 -15.27 -1.46
CA PHE A 34 -5.11 -14.91 -2.64
C PHE A 34 -4.68 -15.70 -3.89
N ALA A 35 -3.39 -16.00 -4.03
CA ALA A 35 -2.85 -16.81 -5.12
C ALA A 35 -3.34 -18.26 -5.01
N SER A 36 -3.26 -18.86 -3.82
CA SER A 36 -3.80 -20.21 -3.54
C SER A 36 -5.31 -20.29 -3.74
N ALA A 37 -6.04 -19.19 -3.57
CA ALA A 37 -7.47 -19.12 -3.86
C ALA A 37 -7.80 -18.84 -5.35
N GLY A 38 -6.80 -18.74 -6.24
CA GLY A 38 -6.99 -18.56 -7.69
C GLY A 38 -7.57 -17.20 -8.11
N VAL A 39 -7.58 -16.21 -7.22
CA VAL A 39 -8.26 -14.91 -7.44
C VAL A 39 -7.31 -13.77 -7.79
N VAL A 40 -6.01 -14.03 -7.96
CA VAL A 40 -5.06 -13.01 -8.43
C VAL A 40 -5.20 -12.86 -9.95
N PRO A 41 -5.54 -11.66 -10.47
CA PRO A 41 -5.69 -11.43 -11.90
C PRO A 41 -4.33 -11.23 -12.58
N TRP A 42 -3.57 -12.30 -12.77
CA TRP A 42 -2.21 -12.25 -13.31
C TRP A 42 -2.10 -11.52 -14.65
N ARG A 43 -3.07 -11.68 -15.54
CA ARG A 43 -3.10 -11.01 -16.87
C ARG A 43 -3.08 -9.48 -16.79
N LEU A 44 -3.80 -8.92 -15.81
CA LEU A 44 -3.83 -7.47 -15.59
C LEU A 44 -2.63 -7.02 -14.77
N LEU A 45 -2.20 -7.85 -13.82
CA LEU A 45 -1.14 -7.52 -12.88
C LEU A 45 0.26 -7.54 -13.50
N THR A 46 0.55 -8.43 -14.45
CA THR A 46 1.87 -8.54 -15.06
C THR A 46 2.35 -7.24 -15.74
N PRO A 47 1.58 -6.57 -16.62
CA PRO A 47 2.03 -5.30 -17.21
C PRO A 47 2.11 -4.18 -16.18
N LEU A 48 1.21 -4.14 -15.18
CA LEU A 48 1.30 -3.19 -14.08
C LEU A 48 2.64 -3.35 -13.33
N CYS A 49 2.97 -4.58 -12.92
CA CYS A 49 4.20 -4.89 -12.21
C CYS A 49 5.46 -4.67 -13.06
N ALA A 50 5.41 -4.96 -14.36
CA ALA A 50 6.54 -4.79 -15.27
C ALA A 50 7.06 -3.34 -15.28
N ALA A 51 6.16 -2.36 -15.25
CA ALA A 51 6.53 -0.95 -15.15
C ALA A 51 6.66 -0.47 -13.70
N SER A 52 5.85 -0.98 -12.77
CA SER A 52 5.86 -0.51 -11.39
C SER A 52 7.10 -0.92 -10.62
N VAL A 53 7.66 -2.12 -10.86
CA VAL A 53 8.82 -2.64 -10.13
C VAL A 53 10.07 -1.77 -10.36
N PRO A 54 10.48 -1.46 -11.61
CA PRO A 54 11.57 -0.52 -11.86
C PRO A 54 11.29 0.87 -11.28
N ALA A 55 10.06 1.38 -11.45
CA ALA A 55 9.68 2.70 -10.93
C ALA A 55 9.70 2.74 -9.38
N ALA A 56 9.30 1.67 -8.72
CA ALA A 56 9.33 1.53 -7.26
C ALA A 56 10.76 1.42 -6.74
N PHE A 57 11.66 0.74 -7.47
CA PHE A 57 13.08 0.74 -7.17
C PHE A 57 13.67 2.15 -7.25
N VAL A 58 13.41 2.87 -8.36
CA VAL A 58 13.86 4.27 -8.52
C VAL A 58 13.28 5.15 -7.41
N GLY A 59 11.98 5.04 -7.15
CA GLY A 59 11.34 5.73 -6.04
C GLY A 59 12.04 5.42 -4.72
N GLY A 60 12.27 4.12 -4.45
CA GLY A 60 13.06 3.54 -3.36
C GLY A 60 14.41 4.22 -3.13
N ALA A 61 15.16 4.41 -4.21
CA ALA A 61 16.50 5.00 -4.21
C ALA A 61 16.51 6.52 -4.00
N VAL A 62 15.40 7.21 -4.25
CA VAL A 62 15.30 8.66 -3.99
C VAL A 62 15.16 8.92 -2.50
N GLN A 63 16.12 9.65 -1.93
CA GLN A 63 16.05 10.13 -0.55
C GLN A 63 15.28 11.45 -0.50
N LEU A 64 14.04 11.41 -0.03
CA LEU A 64 13.23 12.60 0.12
C LEU A 64 13.54 13.31 1.45
N PRO A 65 13.78 14.64 1.43
CA PRO A 65 13.81 15.43 2.64
C PRO A 65 12.50 15.27 3.43
N ALA A 66 12.57 15.32 4.76
CA ALA A 66 11.39 15.19 5.63
C ALA A 66 10.28 16.19 5.25
N LYS A 67 10.66 17.41 4.85
CA LYS A 67 9.77 18.47 4.37
C LYS A 67 8.92 18.09 3.15
N VAL A 68 9.38 17.13 2.34
CA VAL A 68 8.65 16.63 1.16
C VAL A 68 7.94 15.32 1.48
N TYR A 69 8.62 14.42 2.19
CA TYR A 69 8.06 13.10 2.53
C TYR A 69 6.83 13.20 3.43
N ALA A 70 6.85 14.04 4.47
CA ALA A 70 5.75 14.14 5.42
C ALA A 70 4.45 14.62 4.75
N PRO A 71 4.43 15.72 3.96
CA PRO A 71 3.24 16.11 3.21
C PRO A 71 2.78 15.08 2.18
N LEU A 72 3.71 14.44 1.46
CA LEU A 72 3.39 13.42 0.48
C LEU A 72 2.70 12.21 1.13
N LEU A 73 3.24 11.73 2.25
CA LEU A 73 2.66 10.63 3.01
C LEU A 73 1.30 11.05 3.60
N ALA A 74 1.21 12.24 4.20
CA ALA A 74 -0.04 12.76 4.76
C ALA A 74 -1.15 12.84 3.71
N LEU A 75 -0.87 13.42 2.55
CA LEU A 75 -1.82 13.50 1.44
C LEU A 75 -2.27 12.10 1.01
N THR A 76 -1.35 11.13 0.98
CA THR A 76 -1.69 9.76 0.61
C THR A 76 -2.57 9.08 1.67
N LEU A 77 -2.32 9.32 2.96
CA LEU A 77 -3.16 8.81 4.05
C LEU A 77 -4.56 9.43 4.01
N VAL A 78 -4.66 10.75 3.79
CA VAL A 78 -5.94 11.45 3.65
C VAL A 78 -6.71 10.95 2.42
N PHE A 79 -6.03 10.76 1.28
CA PHE A 79 -6.62 10.12 0.10
C PHE A 79 -7.15 8.72 0.42
N GLY A 80 -6.38 7.92 1.17
CA GLY A 80 -6.80 6.62 1.68
C GLY A 80 -8.06 6.68 2.54
N ALA A 81 -8.15 7.66 3.42
CA ALA A 81 -9.31 7.87 4.29
C ALA A 81 -10.54 8.27 3.48
N TRP A 82 -10.40 9.24 2.59
CA TRP A 82 -11.45 9.68 1.68
C TRP A 82 -11.97 8.49 0.86
N ARG A 83 -11.07 7.67 0.33
CA ARG A 83 -11.42 6.46 -0.41
C ARG A 83 -12.20 5.43 0.44
N LEU A 84 -11.87 5.25 1.71
CA LEU A 84 -12.62 4.35 2.59
C LEU A 84 -14.03 4.86 2.89
N TRP A 85 -14.22 6.18 2.83
CA TRP A 85 -15.49 6.85 3.04
C TRP A 85 -16.35 6.88 1.77
N ALA A 86 -15.74 7.18 0.63
CA ALA A 86 -16.36 7.13 -0.67
C ALA A 86 -16.84 5.69 -0.91
N GLN A 87 -18.16 5.49 -0.80
CA GLN A 87 -18.79 4.23 -1.16
C GLN A 87 -18.62 4.08 -2.66
N LEU A 88 -17.50 3.47 -3.09
CA LEU A 88 -17.27 3.22 -4.50
C LEU A 88 -18.36 2.23 -4.92
N GLU A 89 -19.37 2.75 -5.63
CA GLU A 89 -20.39 1.95 -6.27
C GLU A 89 -19.69 0.97 -7.21
N ARG A 90 -20.26 -0.24 -7.31
CA ARG A 90 -19.73 -1.24 -8.23
C ARG A 90 -20.00 -0.72 -9.63
N ALA A 91 -18.94 -0.32 -10.32
CA ALA A 91 -19.01 -0.14 -11.76
C ALA A 91 -19.27 -1.52 -12.42
N ASP A 92 -20.03 -1.52 -13.51
CA ASP A 92 -20.15 -2.70 -14.36
C ASP A 92 -18.76 -3.15 -14.82
N LEU A 93 -18.59 -4.47 -14.96
CA LEU A 93 -17.31 -5.02 -15.39
C LEU A 93 -17.02 -4.59 -16.83
N ARG A 94 -15.84 -4.00 -17.02
CA ARG A 94 -15.32 -3.54 -18.31
C ARG A 94 -14.05 -4.30 -18.67
N PRO A 95 -13.75 -4.47 -19.96
CA PRO A 95 -12.48 -5.02 -20.38
C PRO A 95 -11.32 -4.21 -19.81
N ALA A 96 -10.25 -4.90 -19.40
CA ALA A 96 -9.02 -4.25 -18.99
C ALA A 96 -8.48 -3.38 -20.14
N PRO A 97 -7.89 -2.22 -19.84
CA PRO A 97 -7.37 -1.32 -20.86
C PRO A 97 -6.14 -1.94 -21.54
N GLY A 98 -5.74 -1.35 -22.67
CA GLY A 98 -4.55 -1.79 -23.39
C GLY A 98 -3.28 -1.73 -22.54
N VAL A 99 -2.29 -2.55 -22.89
CA VAL A 99 -1.04 -2.73 -22.12
C VAL A 99 -0.32 -1.41 -21.82
N ARG A 100 -0.38 -0.43 -22.72
CA ARG A 100 0.24 0.89 -22.55
C ARG A 100 -0.32 1.66 -21.36
N VAL A 101 -1.63 1.59 -21.15
CA VAL A 101 -2.30 2.24 -20.01
C VAL A 101 -1.89 1.53 -18.72
N LEU A 102 -1.87 0.19 -18.72
CA LEU A 102 -1.43 -0.59 -17.56
C LEU A 102 0.03 -0.29 -17.20
N LEU A 103 0.92 -0.16 -18.18
CA LEU A 103 2.32 0.23 -17.94
C LEU A 103 2.41 1.64 -17.34
N ALA A 104 1.69 2.62 -17.89
CA ALA A 104 1.72 4.00 -17.39
C ALA A 104 1.18 4.10 -15.95
N VAL A 105 0.04 3.46 -15.67
CA VAL A 105 -0.55 3.39 -14.33
C VAL A 105 0.40 2.65 -13.37
N GLY A 106 0.98 1.55 -13.81
CA GLY A 106 1.96 0.77 -13.06
C GLY A 106 3.17 1.61 -12.67
N ALA A 107 3.78 2.32 -13.62
CA ALA A 107 4.92 3.20 -13.37
C ALA A 107 4.60 4.28 -12.33
N GLY A 108 3.49 5.00 -12.50
CA GLY A 108 3.09 6.07 -11.59
C GLY A 108 2.84 5.56 -10.16
N PHE A 109 2.07 4.48 -10.02
CA PHE A 109 1.80 3.89 -8.71
C PHE A 109 3.01 3.21 -8.09
N GLY A 110 3.88 2.62 -8.90
CA GLY A 110 5.16 2.04 -8.47
C GLY A 110 6.08 3.10 -7.90
N LEU A 111 6.27 4.21 -8.62
CA LEU A 111 7.07 5.34 -8.16
C LEU A 111 6.56 5.89 -6.83
N LEU A 112 5.26 6.17 -6.73
CA LEU A 112 4.62 6.64 -5.49
C LEU A 112 4.75 5.61 -4.36
N ALA A 113 4.61 4.32 -4.66
CA ALA A 113 4.78 3.24 -3.70
C ALA A 113 6.20 3.20 -3.14
N GLY A 114 7.20 3.34 -4.01
CA GLY A 114 8.61 3.43 -3.64
C GLY A 114 8.87 4.63 -2.74
N LEU A 115 8.47 5.84 -3.17
CA LEU A 115 8.70 7.11 -2.45
C LEU A 115 8.04 7.15 -1.07
N THR A 116 6.83 6.61 -0.94
CA THR A 116 6.04 6.69 0.30
C THR A 116 6.18 5.47 1.22
N GLY A 117 6.63 4.33 0.70
CA GLY A 117 6.66 3.06 1.43
C GLY A 117 5.29 2.39 1.61
N ILE A 118 4.23 2.89 0.96
CA ILE A 118 2.86 2.38 1.11
C ILE A 118 2.63 1.07 0.33
N GLY A 119 3.39 0.83 -0.74
CA GLY A 119 3.21 -0.34 -1.61
C GLY A 119 2.16 -0.17 -2.72
N GLY A 120 1.55 1.01 -2.88
CA GLY A 120 0.75 1.35 -4.08
C GLY A 120 -0.66 0.76 -4.15
N GLY A 121 -1.01 -0.22 -3.31
CA GLY A 121 -2.37 -0.80 -3.28
C GLY A 121 -3.48 0.19 -2.89
N ILE A 122 -3.12 1.29 -2.22
CA ILE A 122 -4.05 2.38 -1.88
C ILE A 122 -4.59 3.09 -3.14
N PHE A 123 -3.78 3.17 -4.19
CA PHE A 123 -4.10 3.75 -5.49
C PHE A 123 -4.59 2.73 -6.51
N LEU A 124 -3.99 1.53 -6.52
CA LEU A 124 -4.39 0.48 -7.46
C LEU A 124 -5.84 0.02 -7.22
N SER A 125 -6.19 -0.28 -5.97
CA SER A 125 -7.50 -0.85 -5.67
C SER A 125 -8.71 0.03 -6.05
N PRO A 126 -8.76 1.36 -5.80
CA PRO A 126 -9.87 2.18 -6.26
C PRO A 126 -9.88 2.28 -7.78
N THR A 127 -8.70 2.32 -8.42
CA THR A 127 -8.60 2.37 -9.88
C THR A 127 -9.24 1.14 -10.52
N LEU A 128 -8.95 -0.06 -10.01
CA LEU A 128 -9.53 -1.30 -10.52
C LEU A 128 -11.05 -1.37 -10.33
N ILE A 129 -11.56 -0.89 -9.19
CA ILE A 129 -13.00 -0.92 -8.87
C ILE A 129 -13.76 0.13 -9.68
N LEU A 130 -13.30 1.38 -9.68
CA LEU A 130 -13.97 2.49 -10.37
C LEU A 130 -13.95 2.33 -11.89
N ALA A 131 -12.84 1.84 -12.43
CA ALA A 131 -12.74 1.62 -13.86
C ALA A 131 -13.41 0.31 -14.31
N GLY A 132 -13.93 -0.49 -13.37
CA GLY A 132 -14.62 -1.75 -13.64
C GLY A 132 -13.69 -2.86 -14.17
N TRP A 133 -12.36 -2.74 -14.00
CA TRP A 133 -11.41 -3.69 -14.60
C TRP A 133 -11.42 -5.04 -13.89
N GLU A 134 -11.74 -5.08 -12.60
CA GLU A 134 -11.80 -6.32 -11.83
C GLU A 134 -12.84 -6.28 -10.71
N THR A 135 -13.30 -7.47 -10.30
CA THR A 135 -14.20 -7.61 -9.14
C THR A 135 -13.51 -7.19 -7.83
N PRO A 136 -14.26 -6.82 -6.78
CA PRO A 136 -13.66 -6.47 -5.48
C PRO A 136 -12.75 -7.58 -4.90
N ARG A 137 -13.12 -8.85 -5.10
CA ARG A 137 -12.32 -10.00 -4.62
C ARG A 137 -11.00 -10.13 -5.37
N ARG A 138 -11.01 -9.99 -6.70
CA ARG A 138 -9.80 -10.04 -7.53
C ARG A 138 -8.94 -8.79 -7.37
N THR A 139 -9.57 -7.63 -7.17
CA THR A 139 -8.89 -6.38 -6.83
C THR A 139 -8.11 -6.50 -5.52
N ALA A 140 -8.67 -7.13 -4.48
CA ALA A 140 -7.97 -7.37 -3.23
C ALA A 140 -6.72 -8.24 -3.43
N GLY A 141 -6.84 -9.29 -4.24
CA GLY A 141 -5.70 -10.13 -4.65
C GLY A 141 -4.65 -9.36 -5.46
N ALA A 142 -5.07 -8.59 -6.46
CA ALA A 142 -4.18 -7.75 -7.27
C ALA A 142 -3.41 -6.75 -6.40
N SER A 143 -4.11 -6.10 -5.47
CA SER A 143 -3.54 -5.04 -4.63
C SER A 143 -2.49 -5.56 -3.66
N VAL A 144 -2.73 -6.70 -3.01
CA VAL A 144 -1.74 -7.27 -2.09
C VAL A 144 -0.50 -7.77 -2.81
N THR A 145 -0.67 -8.39 -3.98
CA THR A 145 0.46 -8.85 -4.82
C THR A 145 1.25 -7.67 -5.38
N PHE A 146 0.57 -6.59 -5.80
CA PHE A 146 1.21 -5.35 -6.23
C PHE A 146 1.98 -4.67 -5.09
N ILE A 147 1.43 -4.67 -3.87
CA ILE A 147 2.12 -4.20 -2.67
C ILE A 147 3.40 -4.99 -2.44
N LEU A 148 3.35 -6.32 -2.52
CA LEU A 148 4.52 -7.17 -2.34
C LEU A 148 5.62 -6.82 -3.36
N ALA A 149 5.30 -6.84 -4.65
CA ALA A 149 6.26 -6.59 -5.72
C ALA A 149 6.94 -5.21 -5.59
N ASN A 150 6.14 -4.15 -5.37
CA ASN A 150 6.69 -2.80 -5.23
C ASN A 150 7.43 -2.59 -3.92
N SER A 151 7.05 -3.27 -2.84
CA SER A 151 7.74 -3.13 -1.56
C SER A 151 9.10 -3.83 -1.57
N ILE A 152 9.22 -4.97 -2.24
CA ILE A 152 10.53 -5.60 -2.48
C ILE A 152 11.41 -4.66 -3.30
N ALA A 153 10.90 -4.15 -4.43
CA ALA A 153 11.65 -3.25 -5.30
C ALA A 153 12.06 -1.95 -4.60
N GLY A 154 11.12 -1.31 -3.90
CA GLY A 154 11.36 -0.09 -3.15
C GLY A 154 12.32 -0.29 -1.97
N LEU A 155 12.28 -1.45 -1.30
CA LEU A 155 13.25 -1.79 -0.27
C LEU A 155 14.66 -1.96 -0.84
N LEU A 156 14.79 -2.65 -1.98
CA LEU A 156 16.07 -2.80 -2.67
C LEU A 156 16.63 -1.44 -3.12
N GLY A 157 15.79 -0.55 -3.63
CA GLY A 157 16.19 0.82 -3.98
C GLY A 157 16.62 1.65 -2.76
N HIS A 158 15.91 1.53 -1.64
CA HIS A 158 16.31 2.20 -0.39
C HIS A 158 17.66 1.67 0.12
N LEU A 159 17.85 0.36 0.10
CA LEU A 159 19.09 -0.29 0.55
C LEU A 159 20.29 0.07 -0.35
N SER A 160 20.09 0.31 -1.63
CA SER A 160 21.18 0.68 -2.55
C SER A 160 21.74 2.09 -2.32
N THR A 161 21.00 2.97 -1.63
CA THR A 161 21.38 4.39 -1.46
C THR A 161 21.45 4.86 -0.01
N ALA A 162 20.48 4.49 0.84
CA ALA A 162 20.40 4.91 2.24
C ALA A 162 20.88 3.82 3.22
N GLY A 163 21.10 2.60 2.72
CA GLY A 163 21.97 1.58 3.30
C GLY A 163 21.48 0.85 4.55
N ARG A 164 20.46 1.32 5.29
CA ARG A 164 20.04 0.67 6.54
C ARG A 164 18.53 0.71 6.78
N VAL A 165 18.05 -0.37 7.39
CA VAL A 165 16.71 -0.49 7.97
C VAL A 165 16.82 -0.19 9.46
N PRO A 166 15.87 0.55 10.06
CA PRO A 166 15.91 0.86 11.48
C PRO A 166 15.94 -0.40 12.37
N PRO A 167 16.68 -0.39 13.49
CA PRO A 167 16.63 -1.48 14.46
C PRO A 167 15.20 -1.68 14.98
N GLY A 168 14.84 -2.92 15.32
CA GLY A 168 13.49 -3.26 15.77
C GLY A 168 12.45 -3.44 14.65
N THR A 169 12.80 -3.19 13.38
CA THR A 169 11.89 -3.41 12.24
C THR A 169 11.41 -4.86 12.13
N ALA A 170 12.25 -5.85 12.46
CA ALA A 170 11.85 -7.26 12.46
C ALA A 170 10.72 -7.54 13.46
N LEU A 171 10.81 -6.97 14.66
CA LEU A 171 9.75 -7.07 15.68
C LEU A 171 8.48 -6.37 15.20
N LEU A 172 8.59 -5.15 14.63
CA LEU A 172 7.45 -4.44 14.06
C LEU A 172 6.78 -5.26 12.94
N ALA A 173 7.55 -5.93 12.09
CA ALA A 173 7.02 -6.79 11.03
C ALA A 173 6.29 -8.01 11.59
N ALA A 174 6.82 -8.65 12.64
CA ALA A 174 6.14 -9.75 13.33
C ALA A 174 4.83 -9.30 13.98
N VAL A 175 4.84 -8.18 14.71
CA VAL A 175 3.64 -7.59 15.33
C VAL A 175 2.61 -7.20 14.25
N ALA A 176 3.05 -6.63 13.14
CA ALA A 176 2.16 -6.27 12.03
C ALA A 176 1.57 -7.48 11.33
N LEU A 177 2.32 -8.57 11.20
CA LEU A 177 1.81 -9.84 10.66
C LEU A 177 0.71 -10.40 11.57
N VAL A 178 1.00 -10.55 12.87
CA VAL A 178 0.04 -11.08 13.85
C VAL A 178 -1.20 -10.17 13.92
N GLY A 179 -1.01 -8.86 14.02
CA GLY A 179 -2.10 -7.88 14.05
C GLY A 179 -2.92 -7.87 12.75
N GLY A 180 -2.28 -8.04 11.60
CA GLY A 180 -2.94 -8.13 10.29
C GLY A 180 -3.77 -9.40 10.14
N LEU A 181 -3.25 -10.54 10.60
CA LEU A 181 -3.98 -11.82 10.61
C LEU A 181 -5.18 -11.76 11.57
N TYR A 182 -4.95 -11.28 12.80
CA TYR A 182 -6.00 -11.14 13.80
C TYR A 182 -7.08 -10.14 13.36
N GLY A 183 -6.68 -8.98 12.85
CA GLY A 183 -7.61 -7.97 12.33
C GLY A 183 -8.42 -8.47 11.14
N SER A 184 -7.81 -9.26 10.24
CA SER A 184 -8.51 -9.89 9.12
C SER A 184 -9.55 -10.92 9.60
N TRP A 185 -9.19 -11.73 10.61
CA TRP A 185 -10.11 -12.69 11.22
C TRP A 185 -11.29 -12.00 11.92
N LEU A 186 -11.00 -10.96 12.72
CA LEU A 186 -12.01 -10.20 13.45
C LEU A 186 -12.96 -9.49 12.49
N GLY A 187 -12.42 -8.87 11.43
CA GLY A 187 -13.22 -8.18 10.42
C GLY A 187 -14.06 -9.10 9.54
N ALA A 188 -13.64 -10.35 9.35
CA ALA A 188 -14.43 -11.33 8.62
C ALA A 188 -15.60 -11.91 9.44
N ARG A 189 -15.49 -11.93 10.78
CA ARG A 189 -16.43 -12.70 11.65
C ARG A 189 -17.25 -11.87 12.64
N ARG A 190 -16.74 -10.74 13.10
CA ARG A 190 -17.28 -10.06 14.30
C ARG A 190 -17.65 -8.59 14.11
N LEU A 191 -17.13 -7.93 13.08
CA LEU A 191 -17.28 -6.48 12.93
C LEU A 191 -18.07 -6.10 11.68
N PRO A 192 -18.99 -5.12 11.78
CA PRO A 192 -19.69 -4.62 10.61
C PRO A 192 -18.69 -3.91 9.67
N PRO A 193 -18.70 -4.21 8.36
CA PRO A 193 -17.75 -3.64 7.40
C PRO A 193 -17.69 -2.11 7.42
N LEU A 194 -18.82 -1.45 7.67
CA LEU A 194 -18.92 0.01 7.76
C LEU A 194 -18.15 0.57 8.97
N ALA A 195 -18.20 -0.10 10.13
CA ALA A 195 -17.46 0.35 11.32
C ALA A 195 -15.96 0.24 11.13
N ILE A 196 -15.47 -0.86 10.52
CA ILE A 196 -14.05 -1.03 10.21
C ILE A 196 -13.58 0.08 9.26
N ARG A 197 -14.33 0.36 8.20
CA ARG A 197 -13.99 1.41 7.24
C ARG A 197 -13.92 2.77 7.89
N ARG A 198 -14.93 3.14 8.70
CA ARG A 198 -14.96 4.42 9.42
C ARG A 198 -13.80 4.55 10.41
N LEU A 199 -13.53 3.51 11.20
CA LEU A 199 -12.40 3.49 12.13
C LEU A 199 -11.07 3.69 11.40
N LEU A 200 -10.83 2.93 10.33
CA LEU A 200 -9.62 3.07 9.52
C LEU A 200 -9.52 4.45 8.87
N ALA A 201 -10.62 5.01 8.36
CA ALA A 201 -10.64 6.35 7.80
C ALA A 201 -10.26 7.42 8.84
N VAL A 202 -10.83 7.35 10.05
CA VAL A 202 -10.48 8.26 11.16
C VAL A 202 -9.00 8.15 11.50
N VAL A 203 -8.49 6.92 11.68
CA VAL A 203 -7.07 6.69 11.99
C VAL A 203 -6.15 7.29 10.91
N LEU A 204 -6.51 7.13 9.63
CA LEU A 204 -5.74 7.68 8.51
C LEU A 204 -5.77 9.22 8.50
N VAL A 205 -6.92 9.86 8.74
CA VAL A 205 -7.02 11.33 8.82
C VAL A 205 -6.21 11.86 9.98
N VAL A 206 -6.38 11.31 11.19
CA VAL A 206 -5.67 11.78 12.37
C VAL A 206 -4.16 11.61 12.19
N ALA A 207 -3.71 10.48 11.64
CA ALA A 207 -2.30 10.27 11.33
C ALA A 207 -1.78 11.26 10.29
N GLY A 208 -2.53 11.51 9.22
CA GLY A 208 -2.16 12.45 8.16
C GLY A 208 -2.06 13.89 8.69
N VAL A 209 -3.05 14.34 9.45
CA VAL A 209 -3.05 15.67 10.06
C VAL A 209 -1.92 15.81 11.08
N LYS A 210 -1.71 14.82 11.96
CA LYS A 210 -0.59 14.86 12.92
C LYS A 210 0.76 14.94 12.21
N LEU A 211 0.93 14.21 11.11
CA LEU A 211 2.18 14.22 10.34
C LEU A 211 2.46 15.59 9.69
N LEU A 212 1.42 16.34 9.32
CA LEU A 212 1.55 17.72 8.83
C LEU A 212 1.86 18.73 9.93
N LEU A 213 1.33 18.50 11.13
CA LEU A 213 1.52 19.38 12.29
C LEU A 213 2.80 19.09 13.08
N SER A 214 3.45 17.95 12.83
CA SER A 214 4.70 17.59 13.50
C SER A 214 5.88 18.27 12.77
N PRO A 215 6.71 19.06 13.48
CA PRO A 215 7.84 19.79 12.90
C PRO A 215 8.97 18.86 12.40
#